data_AF-A0A672Q7I0-F1
#
_entry.id   AF-A0A672Q7I0-F1
#
_cell.length_a   1.000
_cell.length_b   1.000
_cell.length_c   1.000
_cell.angle_alpha   90.00
_cell.angle_beta   90.00
_cell.angle_gamma   90.00
#
_symmetry.space_group_name_H-M   'P 1'
#
loop_
_entity.id
_entity.type
_entity.pdbx_description
1 polymer ?
#
loop_
_entity_poly.entity_id
_entity_poly.type
_entity_poly.pdbx_seq_one_letter_code
_entity_poly.pdbx_strand_id
1 'polypeptide(L)'
;MFFHPLCLILSSLFLLFTAQNCSHALHSPNGTIESPGYPYGYPNYANCTWVIVAQEHNRIQLVFQGFALEEDFDILSVYDGQPSPTNLRTRLTGFQLPAPIVSTGPRLTLWLLSDYAVSGQGFKAVYEALPSYTCGNPGQLLNGMQQGSTFNIGDKIRYSCNQGYVLEGHTVLSCLATSSGTAAWDFPLPYCRGESGAPMCGGQLRGPSGIITSPNFPVQYDNNANCTWIITTSDPSKVNASKKHT
;
A
#
# COMPACT_ATOMS: atom_id res chain seq x y z
N MET A 1 25.28 25.67 -54.98
CA MET A 1 24.07 25.07 -55.61
C MET A 1 24.27 23.55 -55.52
N PHE A 2 23.54 22.74 -54.76
CA PHE A 2 22.26 22.86 -54.10
C PHE A 2 22.29 22.04 -52.78
N PHE A 3 21.27 22.29 -51.98
CA PHE A 3 21.04 21.94 -50.58
C PHE A 3 20.92 20.43 -50.27
N HIS A 4 21.25 20.10 -49.02
CA HIS A 4 20.81 18.91 -48.28
C HIS A 4 19.27 18.92 -48.12
N PRO A 5 18.62 17.76 -47.84
CA PRO A 5 18.44 17.48 -46.42
C PRO A 5 18.62 16.02 -46.02
N LEU A 6 19.06 15.90 -44.77
CA LEU A 6 19.03 14.73 -43.92
C LEU A 6 17.65 14.04 -44.00
N CYS A 7 17.67 12.74 -44.25
CA CYS A 7 16.54 11.88 -43.91
C CYS A 7 16.52 11.74 -42.39
N LEU A 8 15.76 12.61 -41.72
CA LEU A 8 15.34 12.43 -40.34
C LEU A 8 14.47 11.17 -40.30
N ILE A 9 15.02 10.07 -39.80
CA ILE A 9 14.22 8.93 -39.37
C ILE A 9 13.48 9.41 -38.12
N LEU A 10 12.28 9.95 -38.33
CA LEU A 10 11.36 10.32 -37.28
C LEU A 10 11.11 9.07 -36.42
N SER A 11 11.60 9.14 -35.20
CA SER A 11 11.20 8.28 -34.10
C SER A 11 9.70 8.44 -33.87
N SER A 12 8.91 7.59 -34.49
CA SER A 12 7.53 7.36 -34.08
C SER A 12 7.44 5.93 -33.56
N LEU A 13 7.99 5.71 -32.37
CA LEU A 13 7.44 4.67 -31.50
C LEU A 13 6.03 5.15 -31.15
N PHE A 14 5.07 4.83 -32.01
CA PHE A 14 3.69 4.75 -31.59
C PHE A 14 3.67 3.63 -30.54
N LEU A 15 3.77 4.01 -29.26
CA LEU A 15 3.35 3.16 -28.15
C LEU A 15 1.83 3.00 -28.31
N LEU A 16 1.44 2.07 -29.16
CA LEU A 16 0.10 1.49 -29.14
C LEU A 16 -0.06 0.91 -27.74
N PHE A 17 -0.81 1.59 -26.88
CA PHE A 17 -1.25 1.05 -25.59
C PHE A 17 -2.28 -0.05 -25.88
N THR A 18 -1.77 -1.19 -26.31
CA THR A 18 -2.53 -2.44 -26.36
C THR A 18 -2.79 -2.88 -24.93
N ALA A 19 -4.00 -3.36 -24.65
CA ALA A 19 -4.33 -4.06 -23.40
C ALA A 19 -3.16 -4.96 -22.98
N GLN A 20 -2.59 -4.70 -21.80
CA GLN A 20 -1.41 -5.43 -21.36
C GLN A 20 -1.85 -6.60 -20.49
N ASN A 21 -1.92 -7.77 -21.13
CA ASN A 21 -2.03 -9.03 -20.43
C ASN A 21 -0.66 -9.41 -19.87
N CYS A 22 -0.56 -9.69 -18.58
CA CYS A 22 0.66 -10.19 -17.98
C CYS A 22 0.40 -11.32 -16.99
N SER A 23 1.33 -12.27 -16.90
CA SER A 23 1.23 -13.40 -15.98
C SER A 23 2.62 -13.79 -15.50
N HIS A 24 2.80 -13.81 -14.19
CA HIS A 24 4.09 -14.07 -13.54
C HIS A 24 3.93 -15.13 -12.46
N ALA A 25 4.82 -16.12 -12.45
CA ALA A 25 4.95 -17.10 -11.37
C ALA A 25 6.24 -16.83 -10.59
N LEU A 26 6.12 -16.63 -9.28
CA LEU A 26 7.20 -16.18 -8.40
C LEU A 26 7.47 -17.25 -7.35
N HIS A 27 8.66 -17.85 -7.40
CA HIS A 27 9.06 -18.97 -6.53
C HIS A 27 10.15 -18.60 -5.52
N SER A 28 10.76 -17.43 -5.66
CA SER A 28 11.78 -16.94 -4.73
C SER A 28 11.17 -16.71 -3.34
N PRO A 29 11.90 -16.97 -2.24
CA PRO A 29 11.38 -16.80 -0.87
C PRO A 29 11.10 -15.34 -0.51
N ASN A 30 11.60 -14.38 -1.28
CA ASN A 30 11.20 -12.98 -1.22
C ASN A 30 11.28 -12.37 -2.62
N GLY A 31 10.68 -11.20 -2.78
CA GLY A 31 10.73 -10.47 -4.04
C GLY A 31 9.92 -9.19 -4.02
N THR A 32 9.97 -8.46 -5.13
CA THR A 32 9.22 -7.23 -5.35
C THR A 32 8.30 -7.42 -6.55
N ILE A 33 7.07 -6.93 -6.43
CA ILE A 33 6.05 -6.90 -7.48
C ILE A 33 5.73 -5.44 -7.74
N GLU A 34 5.76 -5.06 -9.00
CA GLU A 34 5.37 -3.73 -9.47
C GLU A 34 4.30 -3.89 -10.55
N SER A 35 3.27 -3.05 -10.51
CA SER A 35 2.34 -2.94 -11.63
C SER A 35 3.10 -2.48 -12.89
N PRO A 36 2.66 -2.85 -14.11
CA PRO A 36 3.29 -2.37 -15.33
C PRO A 36 3.40 -0.85 -15.33
N GLY A 37 4.54 -0.29 -15.73
CA GLY A 37 4.74 1.16 -15.81
C GLY A 37 4.91 1.91 -14.48
N TYR A 38 4.90 1.23 -13.32
CA TYR A 38 5.18 1.88 -12.03
C TYR A 38 6.56 2.59 -12.03
N PRO A 39 6.71 3.81 -11.46
CA PRO A 39 5.69 4.63 -10.79
C PRO A 39 4.98 5.62 -11.73
N TYR A 40 5.17 5.50 -13.05
CA TYR A 40 4.65 6.44 -14.05
C TYR A 40 3.20 6.17 -14.44
N GLY A 41 2.67 5.00 -14.08
CA GLY A 41 1.28 4.60 -14.22
C GLY A 41 1.09 3.35 -15.04
N TYR A 42 0.06 2.57 -14.69
CA TYR A 42 -0.29 1.34 -15.39
C TYR A 42 -1.10 1.63 -16.67
N PRO A 43 -1.05 0.75 -17.68
CA PRO A 43 -1.82 0.93 -18.90
C PRO A 43 -3.30 0.66 -18.65
N ASN A 44 -4.18 1.33 -19.42
CA ASN A 44 -5.59 0.97 -19.48
C ASN A 44 -5.75 -0.46 -20.04
N TYR A 45 -6.85 -1.12 -19.68
CA TYR A 45 -7.13 -2.52 -19.97
C TYR A 45 -6.02 -3.47 -19.50
N ALA A 46 -5.32 -3.13 -18.43
CA ALA A 46 -4.36 -4.03 -17.80
C ALA A 46 -5.10 -5.26 -17.27
N ASN A 47 -4.56 -6.43 -17.56
CA ASN A 47 -5.04 -7.70 -17.00
C ASN A 47 -3.83 -8.53 -16.59
N CYS A 48 -3.43 -8.35 -15.34
CA CYS A 48 -2.13 -8.76 -14.86
C CYS A 48 -2.24 -9.65 -13.62
N THR A 49 -1.65 -10.84 -13.70
CA THR A 49 -1.68 -11.82 -12.61
C THR A 49 -0.27 -12.12 -12.12
N TRP A 50 -0.09 -12.12 -10.79
CA TRP A 50 1.12 -12.59 -10.13
C TRP A 50 0.77 -13.72 -9.16
N VAL A 51 1.39 -14.87 -9.33
CA VAL A 51 1.22 -16.04 -8.47
C VAL A 51 2.50 -16.26 -7.67
N ILE A 52 2.43 -15.98 -6.37
CA ILE A 52 3.54 -16.23 -5.44
C ILE A 52 3.36 -17.65 -4.88
N VAL A 53 4.42 -18.45 -4.94
CA VAL A 53 4.45 -19.83 -4.45
C VAL A 53 5.62 -20.00 -3.48
N ALA A 54 5.30 -20.14 -2.20
CA ALA A 54 6.25 -20.46 -1.15
C ALA A 54 6.45 -21.98 -1.01
N GLN A 55 7.44 -22.37 -0.21
CA GLN A 55 7.64 -23.76 0.21
C GLN A 55 6.46 -24.26 1.06
N GLU A 56 6.29 -25.58 1.14
CA GLU A 56 5.26 -26.18 1.98
C GLU A 56 5.35 -25.69 3.44
N HIS A 57 4.19 -25.53 4.08
CA HIS A 57 4.03 -25.01 5.44
C HIS A 57 4.44 -23.55 5.68
N ASN A 58 5.08 -22.87 4.71
CA ASN A 58 5.26 -21.43 4.76
C ASN A 58 4.00 -20.72 4.27
N ARG A 59 3.71 -19.58 4.88
CA ARG A 59 2.74 -18.59 4.41
C ARG A 59 3.50 -17.51 3.63
N ILE A 60 2.80 -16.50 3.16
CA ILE A 60 3.35 -15.38 2.40
C ILE A 60 2.85 -14.10 3.04
N GLN A 61 3.77 -13.20 3.39
CA GLN A 61 3.45 -11.84 3.77
C GLN A 61 3.68 -10.92 2.58
N LEU A 62 2.70 -10.09 2.26
CA LEU A 62 2.74 -9.06 1.23
C LEU A 62 2.59 -7.68 1.88
N VAL A 63 3.54 -6.79 1.61
CA VAL A 63 3.56 -5.42 2.13
C VAL A 63 3.66 -4.43 0.97
N PHE A 64 2.70 -3.53 0.87
CA PHE A 64 2.72 -2.45 -0.12
C PHE A 64 3.66 -1.33 0.32
N GLN A 65 4.49 -0.85 -0.60
CA GLN A 65 5.37 0.33 -0.43
C GLN A 65 4.81 1.57 -1.14
N GLY A 66 3.92 1.38 -2.09
CA GLY A 66 3.15 2.43 -2.76
C GLY A 66 1.92 1.81 -3.42
N PHE A 67 0.82 2.56 -3.45
CA PHE A 67 -0.45 2.07 -3.98
C PHE A 67 -1.33 3.24 -4.43
N ALA A 68 -1.62 3.32 -5.73
CA ALA A 68 -2.54 4.27 -6.31
C ALA A 68 -3.18 3.67 -7.56
N LEU A 69 -4.43 3.23 -7.42
CA LEU A 69 -5.32 2.83 -8.51
C LEU A 69 -6.47 3.84 -8.65
N GLU A 70 -7.16 3.83 -9.78
CA GLU A 70 -8.43 4.54 -9.90
C GLU A 70 -9.46 3.96 -8.93
N GLU A 71 -10.05 4.81 -8.10
CA GLU A 71 -11.01 4.43 -7.06
C GLU A 71 -12.30 3.86 -7.66
N ASP A 72 -12.71 2.69 -7.18
CA ASP A 72 -13.91 1.92 -7.59
C ASP A 72 -13.93 1.35 -9.03
N PHE A 73 -13.04 1.79 -9.92
CA PHE A 73 -12.97 1.32 -11.31
C PHE A 73 -11.85 0.32 -11.55
N ASP A 74 -10.66 0.60 -11.03
CA ASP A 74 -9.49 -0.26 -11.15
C ASP A 74 -9.27 -1.06 -9.88
N ILE A 75 -9.10 -2.37 -10.02
CA ILE A 75 -9.16 -3.30 -8.89
C ILE A 75 -7.94 -4.21 -8.89
N LEU A 76 -7.21 -4.20 -7.78
CA LEU A 76 -6.29 -5.27 -7.41
C LEU A 76 -6.99 -6.25 -6.49
N SER A 77 -7.32 -7.44 -7.00
CA SER A 77 -7.85 -8.54 -6.21
C SER A 77 -6.72 -9.42 -5.67
N VAL A 78 -6.75 -9.74 -4.38
CA VAL A 78 -5.79 -10.64 -3.73
C VAL A 78 -6.51 -11.91 -3.30
N TYR A 79 -5.99 -13.06 -3.68
CA TYR A 79 -6.57 -14.38 -3.42
C TYR A 79 -5.60 -15.27 -2.63
N ASP A 80 -6.12 -15.95 -1.62
CA ASP A 80 -5.41 -16.93 -0.81
C ASP A 80 -5.42 -18.31 -1.51
N GLY A 81 -4.60 -18.43 -2.56
CA GLY A 81 -4.55 -19.59 -3.43
C GLY A 81 -4.97 -19.29 -4.86
N GLN A 82 -5.69 -20.21 -5.50
CA GLN A 82 -6.18 -20.02 -6.87
C GLN A 82 -7.30 -18.97 -6.93
N PRO A 83 -7.37 -18.12 -7.97
CA PRO A 83 -8.44 -17.16 -8.15
C PRO A 83 -9.82 -17.83 -8.19
N SER A 84 -10.60 -17.62 -7.13
CA SER A 84 -11.99 -18.04 -7.03
C SER A 84 -12.71 -17.14 -6.01
N PRO A 85 -14.05 -17.05 -6.05
CA PRO A 85 -14.80 -16.30 -5.05
C PRO A 85 -14.55 -16.76 -3.61
N THR A 86 -14.30 -18.06 -3.39
CA THR A 86 -14.06 -18.64 -2.06
C THR A 86 -12.69 -18.29 -1.49
N ASN A 87 -11.72 -18.01 -2.35
CA ASN A 87 -10.34 -17.70 -1.97
C ASN A 87 -10.07 -16.20 -1.98
N LEU A 88 -11.05 -15.36 -2.32
CA LEU A 88 -10.88 -13.91 -2.37
C LEU A 88 -10.60 -13.37 -0.95
N ARG A 89 -9.40 -12.81 -0.77
CA ARG A 89 -8.96 -12.22 0.49
C ARG A 89 -9.39 -10.76 0.62
N THR A 90 -9.13 -9.96 -0.43
CA THR A 90 -9.50 -8.54 -0.46
C THR A 90 -9.53 -8.01 -1.89
N ARG A 91 -10.23 -6.88 -2.08
CA ARG A 91 -10.19 -6.04 -3.28
C ARG A 91 -9.67 -4.67 -2.87
N LEU A 92 -8.68 -4.18 -3.60
CA LEU A 92 -7.99 -2.93 -3.30
C LEU A 92 -8.16 -1.98 -4.48
N THR A 93 -8.44 -0.72 -4.16
CA THR A 93 -8.65 0.38 -5.12
C THR A 93 -8.31 1.72 -4.44
N GLY A 94 -8.25 2.81 -5.20
CA GLY A 94 -7.90 4.13 -4.71
C GLY A 94 -6.41 4.27 -4.33
N PHE A 95 -6.11 5.19 -3.41
CA PHE A 95 -4.74 5.59 -3.03
C PHE A 95 -4.38 5.23 -1.58
N GLN A 96 -5.27 4.53 -0.89
CA GLN A 96 -5.01 4.03 0.45
C GLN A 96 -3.90 2.98 0.41
N LEU A 97 -2.81 3.19 1.16
CA LEU A 97 -1.79 2.15 1.31
C LEU A 97 -2.37 0.95 2.09
N PRO A 98 -2.49 -0.25 1.50
CA PRO A 98 -3.11 -1.38 2.18
C PRO A 98 -2.29 -1.87 3.37
N ALA A 99 -2.97 -2.37 4.41
CA ALA A 99 -2.32 -3.08 5.51
C ALA A 99 -1.62 -4.35 5.01
N PRO A 100 -0.56 -4.85 5.71
CA PRO A 100 0.08 -6.11 5.34
C PRO A 100 -0.91 -7.26 5.22
N ILE A 101 -0.76 -8.04 4.15
CA ILE A 101 -1.61 -9.20 3.88
C ILE A 101 -0.79 -10.46 4.12
N VAL A 102 -1.28 -11.33 5.00
CA VAL A 102 -0.70 -12.65 5.24
C VAL A 102 -1.64 -13.71 4.66
N SER A 103 -1.12 -14.57 3.79
CA SER A 103 -1.84 -15.73 3.26
C SER A 103 -2.05 -16.79 4.34
N THR A 104 -3.04 -17.67 4.18
CA THR A 104 -3.23 -18.84 5.06
C THR A 104 -2.39 -20.03 4.60
N GLY A 105 -2.09 -20.14 3.30
CA GLY A 105 -1.30 -21.21 2.71
C GLY A 105 -0.07 -20.73 1.93
N PRO A 106 0.62 -21.65 1.22
CA PRO A 106 1.86 -21.37 0.49
C PRO A 106 1.64 -20.70 -0.87
N ARG A 107 0.41 -20.27 -1.20
CA ARG A 107 0.07 -19.65 -2.49
C ARG A 107 -0.73 -18.38 -2.27
N LEU A 108 -0.30 -17.28 -2.88
CA LEU A 108 -0.98 -15.99 -2.87
C LEU A 108 -1.02 -15.46 -4.30
N THR A 109 -2.21 -15.11 -4.80
CA THR A 109 -2.39 -14.61 -6.16
C THR A 109 -2.89 -13.18 -6.15
N LEU A 110 -2.21 -12.30 -6.87
CA LEU A 110 -2.62 -10.92 -7.11
C LEU A 110 -3.14 -10.82 -8.54
N TRP A 111 -4.28 -10.15 -8.73
CA TRP A 111 -4.88 -9.93 -10.05
C TRP A 111 -5.32 -8.48 -10.20
N LEU A 112 -4.60 -7.73 -11.04
CA LEU A 112 -4.94 -6.36 -11.43
C LEU A 112 -5.82 -6.40 -12.68
N LEU A 113 -6.97 -5.75 -12.59
CA LEU A 113 -7.81 -5.39 -13.72
C LEU A 113 -7.98 -3.88 -13.75
N SER A 114 -7.76 -3.28 -14.92
CA SER A 114 -8.07 -1.87 -15.15
C SER A 114 -9.05 -1.69 -16.30
N ASP A 115 -9.77 -0.56 -16.29
CA ASP A 115 -10.77 -0.23 -17.30
C ASP A 115 -10.16 0.51 -18.52
N TYR A 116 -10.96 1.23 -19.30
CA TYR A 116 -10.52 1.89 -20.53
C TYR A 116 -9.84 3.26 -20.35
N ALA A 117 -9.93 3.89 -19.18
CA ALA A 117 -9.52 5.27 -18.98
C ALA A 117 -9.01 5.48 -17.54
N VAL A 118 -8.23 6.56 -17.36
CA VAL A 118 -7.67 6.95 -16.06
C VAL A 118 -6.72 5.89 -15.49
N SER A 119 -5.59 6.35 -14.96
CA SER A 119 -4.59 5.45 -14.39
C SER A 119 -3.92 6.14 -13.23
N GLY A 120 -3.81 5.45 -12.10
CA GLY A 120 -2.94 5.87 -11.00
C GLY A 120 -1.48 5.51 -11.27
N GLN A 121 -0.59 5.82 -10.31
CA GLN A 121 0.83 5.42 -10.38
C GLN A 121 1.02 3.89 -10.36
N GLY A 122 -0.02 3.16 -9.93
CA GLY A 122 0.00 1.73 -9.74
C GLY A 122 0.48 1.34 -8.35
N PHE A 123 1.09 0.18 -8.22
CA PHE A 123 1.54 -0.31 -6.93
C PHE A 123 2.94 -0.91 -6.99
N LYS A 124 3.61 -0.83 -5.84
CA LYS A 124 4.83 -1.58 -5.53
C LYS A 124 4.61 -2.33 -4.23
N ALA A 125 4.82 -3.63 -4.25
CA ALA A 125 4.69 -4.50 -3.09
C ALA A 125 5.93 -5.39 -2.95
N VAL A 126 6.33 -5.64 -1.71
CA VAL A 126 7.38 -6.60 -1.37
C VAL A 126 6.71 -7.78 -0.70
N TYR A 127 7.12 -8.98 -1.07
CA TYR A 127 6.65 -10.21 -0.45
C TYR A 127 7.82 -10.99 0.15
N GLU A 128 7.50 -11.76 1.19
CA GLU A 128 8.41 -12.71 1.80
C GLU A 128 7.68 -13.98 2.25
N ALA A 129 8.37 -15.10 2.19
CA ALA A 129 7.93 -16.38 2.73
C ALA A 129 7.99 -16.29 4.25
N LEU A 130 6.85 -16.58 4.87
CA LEU A 130 6.62 -16.44 6.29
C LEU A 130 6.56 -17.83 6.94
N PRO A 131 7.57 -18.22 7.75
CA PRO A 131 7.55 -19.49 8.45
C PRO A 131 6.32 -19.69 9.35
N SER A 132 6.01 -20.95 9.66
CA SER A 132 4.83 -21.30 10.47
C SER A 132 4.83 -20.70 11.88
N TYR A 133 6.00 -20.42 12.45
CA TYR A 133 6.16 -19.95 13.83
C TYR A 133 6.11 -18.43 14.01
N THR A 134 5.98 -17.65 12.93
CA THR A 134 5.94 -16.18 12.99
C THR A 134 4.62 -15.64 12.44
N CYS A 135 4.05 -14.65 13.11
CA CYS A 135 2.82 -13.98 12.71
C CYS A 135 3.02 -12.98 11.56
N GLY A 136 4.28 -12.62 11.29
CA GLY A 136 4.61 -11.56 10.34
C GLY A 136 4.52 -10.17 10.96
N ASN A 137 5.05 -9.19 10.25
CA ASN A 137 4.98 -7.79 10.62
C ASN A 137 3.52 -7.30 10.51
N PRO A 138 2.89 -6.86 11.61
CA PRO A 138 1.49 -6.40 11.61
C PRO A 138 1.28 -5.07 10.87
N GLY A 139 2.36 -4.38 10.47
CA GLY A 139 2.32 -3.08 9.80
C GLY A 139 2.79 -1.96 10.73
N GLN A 140 2.70 -0.73 10.23
CA GLN A 140 3.18 0.44 10.95
C GLN A 140 2.02 1.21 11.57
N LEU A 141 2.10 1.47 12.88
CA LEU A 141 1.17 2.38 13.55
C LEU A 141 1.51 3.84 13.20
N LEU A 142 0.62 4.49 12.45
CA LEU A 142 0.74 5.92 12.16
C LEU A 142 0.37 6.76 13.38
N ASN A 143 1.09 7.86 13.60
CA ASN A 143 0.90 8.76 14.75
C ASN A 143 0.97 8.08 16.12
N GLY A 144 1.78 7.02 16.23
CA GLY A 144 1.99 6.30 17.47
C GLY A 144 3.37 5.67 17.58
N MET A 145 3.54 4.90 18.64
CA MET A 145 4.75 4.16 18.97
C MET A 145 4.44 2.69 19.17
N GLN A 146 5.35 1.86 18.64
CA GLN A 146 5.35 0.42 18.81
C GLN A 146 6.47 0.01 19.77
N GLN A 147 6.16 -0.86 20.73
CA GLN A 147 7.12 -1.49 21.63
C GLN A 147 7.14 -3.01 21.37
N GLY A 148 8.31 -3.51 20.97
CA GLY A 148 8.50 -4.89 20.51
C GLY A 148 8.82 -4.94 19.01
N SER A 149 9.74 -5.82 18.62
CA SER A 149 10.22 -5.98 17.24
C SER A 149 10.36 -7.43 16.80
N THR A 150 9.92 -8.37 17.63
CA THR A 150 9.88 -9.80 17.33
C THR A 150 8.43 -10.24 17.14
N PHE A 151 8.21 -11.18 16.22
CA PHE A 151 6.88 -11.56 15.72
C PHE A 151 6.62 -13.07 15.80
N ASN A 152 7.37 -13.79 16.63
CA ASN A 152 7.25 -15.23 16.80
C ASN A 152 6.12 -15.58 17.78
N ILE A 153 5.62 -16.82 17.73
CA ILE A 153 4.62 -17.32 18.68
C ILE A 153 5.05 -17.02 20.12
N GLY A 154 4.15 -16.40 20.89
CA GLY A 154 4.38 -15.96 22.27
C GLY A 154 4.81 -14.49 22.40
N ASP A 155 5.30 -13.86 21.33
CA ASP A 155 5.66 -12.45 21.33
C ASP A 155 4.44 -11.55 21.51
N LYS A 156 4.66 -10.41 22.18
CA LYS A 156 3.66 -9.38 22.42
C LYS A 156 4.20 -8.03 21.97
N ILE A 157 3.40 -7.30 21.21
CA ILE A 157 3.70 -5.94 20.79
C ILE A 157 2.74 -4.99 21.50
N ARG A 158 3.27 -3.95 22.13
CA ARG A 158 2.46 -2.90 22.77
C ARG A 158 2.44 -1.65 21.90
N TYR A 159 1.26 -1.07 21.75
CA TYR A 159 1.01 0.13 20.98
C TYR A 159 0.55 1.28 21.87
N SER A 160 0.92 2.49 21.46
CA SER A 160 0.49 3.74 22.08
C SER A 160 0.43 4.82 21.02
N CYS A 161 -0.42 5.83 21.21
CA CYS A 161 -0.50 6.96 20.29
C CYS A 161 0.33 8.14 20.81
N ASN A 162 0.76 8.98 19.87
CA ASN A 162 1.42 10.24 20.19
C ASN A 162 0.42 11.22 20.85
N GLN A 163 0.94 12.25 21.49
CA GLN A 163 0.11 13.28 22.13
C GLN A 163 -0.92 13.88 21.15
N GLY A 164 -2.17 14.01 21.60
CA GLY A 164 -3.29 14.51 20.78
C GLY A 164 -4.06 13.43 20.01
N TYR A 165 -3.68 12.17 20.17
CA TYR A 165 -4.35 11.03 19.56
C TYR A 165 -4.78 9.99 20.62
N VAL A 166 -5.94 9.37 20.41
CA VAL A 166 -6.45 8.22 21.15
C VAL A 166 -6.24 6.96 20.34
N LEU A 167 -5.77 5.90 21.01
CA LEU A 167 -5.67 4.59 20.39
C LEU A 167 -7.06 3.95 20.29
N GLU A 168 -7.42 3.55 19.08
CA GLU A 168 -8.62 2.78 18.77
C GLU A 168 -8.22 1.35 18.41
N GLY A 169 -8.77 0.38 19.14
CA GLY A 169 -8.43 -1.04 19.04
C GLY A 169 -7.65 -1.57 20.25
N HIS A 170 -6.86 -2.63 20.04
CA HIS A 170 -6.14 -3.30 21.12
C HIS A 170 -4.77 -2.69 21.33
N THR A 171 -4.45 -2.35 22.58
CA THR A 171 -3.14 -1.77 22.95
C THR A 171 -2.02 -2.80 22.96
N VAL A 172 -2.33 -4.10 22.92
CA VAL A 172 -1.37 -5.20 22.86
C VAL A 172 -1.84 -6.24 21.86
N LEU A 173 -0.96 -6.60 20.93
CA LEU A 173 -1.13 -7.74 20.02
C LEU A 173 -0.26 -8.90 20.51
N SER A 174 -0.80 -10.12 20.53
CA SER A 174 -0.08 -11.34 20.87
C SER A 174 -0.01 -12.27 19.67
N CYS A 175 1.18 -12.79 19.38
CA CYS A 175 1.35 -13.77 18.31
C CYS A 175 0.99 -15.16 18.84
N LEU A 176 -0.07 -15.76 18.30
CA LEU A 176 -0.63 -17.03 18.79
C LEU A 176 -0.46 -18.14 17.75
N ALA A 177 -0.29 -19.36 18.25
CA ALA A 177 -0.38 -20.56 17.42
C ALA A 177 -1.85 -20.80 17.03
N THR A 178 -2.09 -21.13 15.75
CA THR A 178 -3.40 -21.47 15.21
C THR A 178 -3.61 -22.98 15.22
N SER A 179 -4.86 -23.43 15.12
CA SER A 179 -5.20 -24.85 15.01
C SER A 179 -4.63 -25.52 13.74
N SER A 180 -4.31 -24.74 12.71
CA SER A 180 -3.67 -25.21 11.48
C SER A 180 -2.14 -25.35 11.59
N GLY A 181 -1.56 -25.18 12.79
CA GLY A 181 -0.12 -25.28 13.01
C GLY A 181 0.67 -24.09 12.45
N THR A 182 0.00 -22.95 12.27
CA THR A 182 0.60 -21.69 11.80
C THR A 182 0.53 -20.64 12.91
N ALA A 183 0.95 -19.40 12.65
CA ALA A 183 0.91 -18.31 13.61
C ALA A 183 0.05 -17.15 13.10
N ALA A 184 -0.73 -16.53 13.97
CA ALA A 184 -1.52 -15.35 13.65
C ALA A 184 -1.61 -14.39 14.84
N TRP A 185 -1.68 -13.09 14.55
CA TRP A 185 -2.00 -12.09 15.56
C TRP A 185 -3.43 -12.29 16.05
N ASP A 186 -3.63 -12.16 17.36
CA ASP A 186 -4.95 -12.21 18.00
C ASP A 186 -5.88 -11.07 17.56
N PHE A 187 -5.30 -9.90 17.26
CA PHE A 187 -6.01 -8.70 16.83
C PHE A 187 -5.32 -8.02 15.64
N PRO A 188 -6.06 -7.25 14.82
CA PRO A 188 -5.45 -6.42 13.79
C PRO A 188 -4.64 -5.26 14.39
N LEU A 189 -3.78 -4.65 13.58
CA LEU A 189 -3.05 -3.44 13.95
C LEU A 189 -4.05 -2.33 14.36
N PRO A 190 -3.87 -1.68 15.53
CA PRO A 190 -4.72 -0.57 15.95
C PRO A 190 -4.45 0.69 15.13
N TYR A 191 -5.27 1.73 15.32
CA TYR A 191 -5.03 3.03 14.70
C TYR A 191 -5.19 4.17 15.72
N CYS A 192 -4.57 5.32 15.43
CA CYS A 192 -4.59 6.50 16.29
C CYS A 192 -5.56 7.55 15.73
N ARG A 193 -6.68 7.79 16.43
CA ARG A 193 -7.68 8.82 16.09
C ARG A 193 -7.39 10.13 16.84
N GLY A 194 -7.47 11.28 16.20
CA GLY A 194 -7.29 12.58 16.88
C GLY A 194 -8.39 12.86 17.93
N GLU A 195 -8.05 13.48 19.06
CA GLU A 195 -9.03 13.95 20.06
C GLU A 195 -9.75 15.24 19.62
N SER A 196 -11.03 15.36 19.96
CA SER A 196 -11.85 16.56 19.70
C SER A 196 -11.23 17.79 20.39
N GLY A 197 -10.71 18.72 19.59
CA GLY A 197 -10.02 19.92 20.06
C GLY A 197 -8.58 20.04 19.55
N ALA A 198 -7.96 18.93 19.13
CA ALA A 198 -7.02 19.00 18.02
C ALA A 198 -7.84 19.31 16.76
N PRO A 199 -7.30 20.04 15.76
CA PRO A 199 -8.00 20.16 14.49
C PRO A 199 -8.34 18.72 14.06
N MET A 200 -9.63 18.44 13.80
CA MET A 200 -10.05 17.12 13.26
C MET A 200 -9.24 16.79 11.99
N CYS A 201 -8.62 17.83 11.43
CA CYS A 201 -7.50 17.87 10.51
C CYS A 201 -6.89 19.28 10.52
N GLY A 202 -5.58 19.40 10.32
CA GLY A 202 -4.88 20.70 10.38
C GLY A 202 -3.59 20.64 11.18
N GLY A 203 -2.83 21.72 11.23
CA GLY A 203 -1.56 21.77 11.97
C GLY A 203 -0.67 22.94 11.58
N GLN A 204 0.40 23.18 12.34
CA GLN A 204 1.39 24.20 11.98
C GLN A 204 2.62 23.55 11.35
N LEU A 205 2.98 23.96 10.13
CA LEU A 205 4.24 23.58 9.50
C LEU A 205 5.25 24.70 9.68
N ARG A 206 6.39 24.37 10.28
CA ARG A 206 7.52 25.27 10.48
C ARG A 206 8.75 24.65 9.86
N GLY A 207 9.44 25.39 9.00
CA GLY A 207 10.65 24.92 8.33
C GLY A 207 10.63 25.15 6.82
N PRO A 208 11.73 24.80 6.12
CA PRO A 208 11.86 25.03 4.69
C PRO A 208 11.00 24.10 3.82
N SER A 209 10.50 22.98 4.38
CA SER A 209 9.61 22.03 3.69
C SER A 209 8.82 21.18 4.71
N GLY A 210 7.76 20.52 4.24
CA GLY A 210 6.96 19.60 5.05
C GLY A 210 5.83 18.94 4.23
N ILE A 211 5.10 18.02 4.86
CA ILE A 211 4.01 17.26 4.22
C ILE A 211 2.70 17.56 4.95
N ILE A 212 1.64 17.82 4.17
CA ILE A 212 0.26 17.96 4.64
C ILE A 212 -0.50 16.73 4.17
N THR A 213 -1.19 16.06 5.09
CA THR A 213 -2.08 14.95 4.77
C THR A 213 -3.50 15.27 5.22
N SER A 214 -4.49 14.70 4.53
CA SER A 214 -5.88 14.74 4.98
C SER A 214 -6.02 14.12 6.37
N PRO A 215 -7.12 14.45 7.10
CA PRO A 215 -7.50 13.70 8.29
C PRO A 215 -7.43 12.20 8.05
N ASN A 216 -7.01 11.44 9.06
CA ASN A 216 -6.95 9.98 9.02
C ASN A 216 -6.10 9.37 7.90
N PHE A 217 -5.38 10.18 7.10
CA PHE A 217 -4.63 9.69 5.96
C PHE A 217 -3.72 8.53 6.40
N PRO A 218 -3.76 7.40 5.68
CA PRO A 218 -4.42 7.25 4.39
C PRO A 218 -5.93 6.92 4.43
N VAL A 219 -6.47 6.56 5.60
CA VAL A 219 -7.85 6.05 5.77
C VAL A 219 -8.86 7.14 5.42
N GLN A 220 -10.03 6.72 4.92
CA GLN A 220 -11.14 7.62 4.64
C GLN A 220 -11.41 8.51 5.87
N TYR A 221 -11.41 9.81 5.63
CA TYR A 221 -11.70 10.79 6.66
C TYR A 221 -13.20 10.95 6.86
N ASP A 222 -13.60 11.39 8.05
CA ASP A 222 -14.99 11.65 8.36
C ASP A 222 -15.56 12.81 7.54
N ASN A 223 -16.85 12.72 7.20
CA ASN A 223 -17.55 13.79 6.50
C ASN A 223 -17.65 15.06 7.36
N ASN A 224 -17.72 16.23 6.70
CA ASN A 224 -17.89 17.55 7.33
C ASN A 224 -16.68 18.04 8.16
N ALA A 225 -15.48 17.56 7.88
CA ALA A 225 -14.25 18.06 8.50
C ALA A 225 -13.89 19.48 8.00
N ASN A 226 -13.56 20.39 8.92
CA ASN A 226 -13.06 21.73 8.61
C ASN A 226 -11.58 21.84 9.01
N CYS A 227 -10.70 21.69 8.01
CA CYS A 227 -9.26 21.57 8.23
C CYS A 227 -8.54 22.91 8.05
N THR A 228 -7.54 23.21 8.89
CA THR A 228 -6.68 24.39 8.69
C THR A 228 -5.21 24.06 8.95
N TRP A 229 -4.36 24.24 7.93
CA TRP A 229 -2.90 24.15 8.06
C TRP A 229 -2.27 25.54 8.02
N ILE A 230 -1.45 25.87 9.01
CA ILE A 230 -0.76 27.15 9.14
C ILE A 230 0.71 26.93 8.79
N ILE A 231 1.15 27.43 7.64
CA ILE A 231 2.54 27.34 7.20
C ILE A 231 3.27 28.60 7.66
N THR A 232 4.28 28.45 8.52
CA THR A 232 5.12 29.55 9.01
C THR A 232 6.52 29.43 8.40
N THR A 233 6.92 30.42 7.61
CA THR A 233 8.22 30.49 6.92
C THR A 233 8.84 31.88 7.11
N SER A 234 10.16 31.99 6.95
CA SER A 234 10.88 33.27 6.97
C SER A 234 10.55 34.17 5.78
N ASP A 235 10.08 33.60 4.66
CA ASP A 235 9.63 34.33 3.47
C ASP A 235 8.32 33.72 2.94
N PRO A 236 7.15 34.28 3.30
CA PRO A 236 5.85 33.78 2.89
C PRO A 236 5.62 33.78 1.38
N SER A 237 6.34 34.63 0.63
CA SER A 237 6.20 34.74 -0.83
C SER A 237 6.79 33.55 -1.60
N LYS A 238 7.53 32.67 -0.90
CA LYS A 238 8.21 31.50 -1.48
C LYS A 238 7.60 30.16 -1.10
N VAL A 239 6.37 30.16 -0.56
CA VAL A 239 5.67 28.91 -0.25
C VAL A 239 5.16 28.28 -1.54
N ASN A 240 5.74 27.14 -1.92
CA ASN A 240 5.24 26.30 -3.01
C ASN A 240 4.60 25.04 -2.43
N ALA A 241 3.36 24.76 -2.83
CA ALA A 241 2.69 23.50 -2.53
C ALA A 241 2.63 22.65 -3.80
N SER A 242 3.15 21.42 -3.71
CA SER A 242 3.01 20.41 -4.75
C SER A 242 2.20 19.26 -4.18
N LYS A 243 1.09 18.89 -4.85
CA LYS A 243 0.36 17.67 -4.50
C LYS A 243 1.25 16.49 -4.87
N LYS A 244 1.83 15.84 -3.87
CA LYS A 244 2.48 14.55 -4.07
C LYS A 244 1.35 13.53 -4.14
N HIS A 245 1.05 13.03 -5.34
CA HIS A 245 0.35 11.76 -5.42
C HIS A 245 1.32 10.74 -4.82
N THR A 246 1.00 10.27 -3.62
CA THR A 246 1.63 9.12 -2.98
C THR A 246 0.60 8.03 -2.92
#